data_AF-A0A9W7YWJ3-F1
#
_entry.id   AF-A0A9W7YWJ3-F1
#
_cell.length_a   1.000
_cell.length_b   1.000
_cell.length_c   1.000
_cell.angle_alpha   90.00
_cell.angle_beta   90.00
_cell.angle_gamma   90.00
#
_symmetry.space_group_name_H-M   'P 1'
#
loop_
_entity.id
_entity.type
_entity.pdbx_description
1 polymer ?
#
loop_
_entity_poly.entity_id
_entity_poly.type
_entity_poly.pdbx_seq_one_letter_code
_entity_poly.pdbx_strand_id
1 'polypeptide(L)'
;MGMFRGAYLQWMKLRLPWRKDVYMGTDLDGNLYFERLVDTYRSRRHVIYRKDLALSEYSDKVIPIQWQAWMRHTRHRIPTLDDLNQDIQRQEQIADNVQKLAAKEARLPISPEDTTKHAHTRQPQFQKSTPGESFQPENWAPAATSSASGNKTGSTKKRHNP
;
A
#
# COMPACT_ATOMS: atom_id res chain seq x y z
N MET A 1 10.07 -26.72 25.41
CA MET A 1 8.88 -27.38 24.79
C MET A 1 8.57 -26.73 23.45
N GLY A 2 9.10 -27.22 22.31
CA GLY A 2 8.97 -26.51 21.02
C GLY A 2 8.71 -27.35 19.77
N MET A 3 9.09 -28.64 19.76
CA MET A 3 9.12 -29.44 18.53
C MET A 3 7.73 -29.71 17.92
N PHE A 4 6.71 -29.94 18.75
CA PHE A 4 5.34 -30.21 18.27
C PHE A 4 4.65 -28.99 17.64
N ARG A 5 5.01 -27.76 18.03
CA ARG A 5 4.38 -26.53 17.51
C ARG A 5 4.71 -26.31 16.03
N GLY A 6 5.92 -26.62 15.59
CA GLY A 6 6.33 -26.51 14.18
C GLY A 6 5.53 -27.43 13.28
N ALA A 7 5.48 -28.73 13.63
CA ALA A 7 4.69 -29.73 12.90
C ALA A 7 3.19 -29.42 12.89
N TYR A 8 2.64 -28.97 14.03
CA TYR A 8 1.24 -28.53 14.12
C TYR A 8 0.94 -27.36 13.18
N LEU A 9 1.78 -26.31 13.16
CA LEU A 9 1.58 -25.16 12.26
C LEU A 9 1.75 -25.53 10.79
N GLN A 10 2.69 -26.42 10.43
CA GLN A 10 2.80 -26.97 9.08
C GLN A 10 1.55 -27.76 8.69
N TRP A 11 1.05 -28.63 9.58
CA TRP A 11 -0.21 -29.35 9.38
C TRP A 11 -1.40 -28.40 9.22
N MET A 12 -1.44 -27.26 9.92
CA MET A 12 -2.48 -26.23 9.75
C MET A 12 -2.42 -25.46 8.41
N LYS A 13 -1.28 -25.45 7.70
CA LYS A 13 -1.19 -24.85 6.35
C LYS A 13 -1.86 -25.69 5.27
N LEU A 14 -2.08 -26.99 5.51
CA LEU A 14 -2.71 -27.88 4.54
C LEU A 14 -4.17 -27.49 4.28
N ARG A 15 -4.47 -27.18 3.01
CA ARG A 15 -5.83 -26.92 2.50
C ARG A 15 -6.55 -28.25 2.27
N LEU A 16 -7.22 -28.72 3.32
CA LEU A 16 -8.02 -29.95 3.31
C LEU A 16 -9.50 -29.59 3.08
N PRO A 17 -10.28 -30.37 2.32
CA PRO A 17 -11.63 -29.95 1.90
C PRO A 17 -12.64 -29.77 3.05
N TRP A 18 -12.38 -30.39 4.22
CA TRP A 18 -13.17 -30.17 5.44
C TRP A 18 -12.71 -28.98 6.30
N ARG A 19 -11.54 -28.40 6.02
CA ARG A 19 -10.94 -27.33 6.82
C ARG A 19 -11.24 -25.96 6.20
N LYS A 20 -12.08 -25.19 6.90
CA LYS A 20 -12.47 -23.83 6.47
C LYS A 20 -11.40 -22.77 6.74
N ASP A 21 -10.53 -22.98 7.73
CA ASP A 21 -9.49 -22.04 8.15
C ASP A 21 -8.10 -22.48 7.71
N VAL A 22 -7.42 -21.65 6.93
CA VAL A 22 -6.04 -21.90 6.48
C VAL A 22 -5.09 -21.02 7.26
N TYR A 23 -4.10 -21.61 7.93
CA TYR A 23 -3.06 -20.88 8.65
C TYR A 23 -2.10 -20.20 7.66
N MET A 24 -1.89 -18.88 7.83
CA MET A 24 -1.09 -18.07 6.92
C MET A 24 0.28 -17.71 7.50
N GLY A 25 0.35 -17.31 8.77
CA GLY A 25 1.61 -16.95 9.41
C GLY A 25 1.46 -16.43 10.83
N THR A 26 2.59 -16.03 11.41
CA THR A 26 2.70 -15.38 12.72
C THR A 26 3.37 -14.01 12.60
N ASP A 27 3.07 -13.13 13.53
CA ASP A 27 3.89 -11.96 13.81
C ASP A 27 5.02 -12.27 14.80
N LEU A 28 5.71 -11.23 15.26
CA LEU A 28 6.81 -11.29 16.23
C LEU A 28 6.32 -11.55 17.66
N ASP A 29 5.11 -11.12 18.01
CA ASP A 29 4.47 -11.40 19.30
C ASP A 29 4.03 -12.88 19.42
N GLY A 30 3.77 -13.52 18.28
CA GLY A 30 3.36 -14.92 18.16
C GLY A 30 1.85 -15.12 18.02
N ASN A 31 1.11 -14.06 17.65
CA ASN A 31 -0.28 -14.13 17.23
C ASN A 31 -0.38 -14.95 15.92
N LEU A 32 -1.50 -15.64 15.72
CA LEU A 32 -1.71 -16.55 14.59
C LEU A 32 -2.73 -15.96 13.61
N TYR A 33 -2.37 -15.86 12.33
CA TYR A 33 -3.23 -15.30 11.29
C TYR A 33 -3.80 -16.38 10.37
N PHE A 34 -5.10 -16.28 10.08
CA PHE A 34 -5.87 -17.26 9.32
C PHE A 34 -6.72 -16.59 8.24
N GLU A 35 -6.88 -17.29 7.12
CA GLU A 35 -7.86 -16.94 6.09
C GLU A 35 -8.92 -18.03 5.96
N ARG A 36 -10.19 -17.61 5.96
CA ARG A 36 -11.38 -18.44 5.79
C ARG A 36 -12.08 -18.07 4.50
N LEU A 37 -12.32 -19.03 3.61
CA LEU A 37 -13.25 -18.85 2.49
C LEU A 37 -14.68 -18.81 3.06
N VAL A 38 -15.39 -17.71 2.85
CA VAL A 38 -16.80 -17.54 3.26
C VAL A 38 -17.72 -17.79 2.05
N ASP A 39 -17.28 -17.31 0.90
CA ASP A 39 -17.90 -17.50 -0.41
C ASP A 39 -16.79 -17.64 -1.47
N THR A 40 -17.14 -18.15 -2.64
CA THR A 40 -16.33 -18.26 -3.86
C THR A 40 -15.47 -17.02 -4.15
N TYR A 41 -16.03 -15.82 -3.98
CA TYR A 41 -15.35 -14.54 -4.23
C TYR A 41 -14.87 -13.81 -2.97
N ARG A 42 -15.19 -14.31 -1.76
CA ARG A 42 -14.94 -13.56 -0.51
C ARG A 42 -14.27 -14.39 0.57
N SER A 43 -13.02 -14.04 0.86
CA SER A 43 -12.31 -14.50 2.05
C SER A 43 -12.53 -13.57 3.25
N ARG A 44 -12.58 -14.15 4.45
CA ARG A 44 -12.50 -13.46 5.75
C ARG A 44 -11.14 -13.74 6.35
N ARG A 45 -10.44 -12.71 6.81
CA ARG A 45 -9.17 -12.83 7.54
C ARG A 45 -9.43 -12.63 9.03
N HIS A 46 -8.83 -13.44 9.88
CA HIS A 46 -8.97 -13.35 11.33
C HIS A 46 -7.65 -13.69 12.04
N VAL A 47 -7.53 -13.22 13.28
CA VAL A 47 -6.35 -13.41 14.13
C VAL A 47 -6.76 -14.16 15.41
N ILE A 48 -5.90 -15.06 15.87
CA ILE A 48 -5.95 -15.64 17.21
C ILE A 48 -4.77 -15.04 17.97
N TYR A 49 -5.06 -14.23 18.98
CA TYR A 49 -4.03 -13.61 19.80
C TYR A 49 -3.36 -14.64 20.70
N ARG A 50 -2.07 -14.45 20.98
CA ARG A 50 -1.29 -15.33 21.88
C ARG A 50 -1.59 -15.08 23.36
N LYS A 51 -1.92 -13.83 23.70
CA LYS A 51 -2.25 -13.39 25.06
C LYS A 51 -3.77 -13.26 25.16
N ASP A 52 -4.32 -13.64 26.32
CA ASP A 52 -5.71 -13.34 26.65
C ASP A 52 -5.82 -11.85 26.96
N LEU A 53 -6.27 -11.07 25.97
CA LEU A 53 -6.50 -9.63 26.11
C LEU A 53 -7.89 -9.37 26.71
N ALA A 54 -8.02 -8.29 27.48
CA ALA A 54 -9.33 -7.82 27.94
C ALA A 54 -10.16 -7.27 26.76
N LEU A 55 -11.50 -7.25 26.89
CA LEU A 55 -12.38 -6.79 25.80
C LEU A 55 -12.06 -5.38 25.28
N SER A 56 -11.57 -4.49 26.15
CA SER A 56 -11.13 -3.13 25.84
C SER A 56 -9.76 -3.04 25.15
N GLU A 57 -8.94 -4.09 25.24
CA GLU A 57 -7.57 -4.14 24.70
C GLU A 57 -7.52 -4.69 23.27
N TYR A 58 -8.58 -5.35 22.79
CA TYR A 58 -8.73 -5.71 21.38
C TYR A 58 -8.88 -4.46 20.51
N SER A 59 -7.73 -3.93 20.07
CA SER A 59 -7.63 -2.76 19.22
C SER A 59 -6.73 -3.04 18.03
N ASP A 60 -7.03 -2.44 16.88
CA ASP A 60 -6.18 -2.48 15.68
C ASP A 60 -4.71 -2.09 15.97
N LYS A 61 -4.47 -1.27 17.01
CA LYS A 61 -3.13 -0.85 17.45
C LYS A 61 -2.24 -1.99 17.97
N VAL A 62 -2.83 -3.13 18.36
CA VAL A 62 -2.10 -4.31 18.87
C VAL A 62 -1.51 -5.14 17.73
N ILE A 63 -2.03 -4.99 16.50
CA ILE A 63 -1.59 -5.75 15.33
C ILE A 63 -0.51 -4.95 14.57
N PRO A 64 0.62 -5.57 14.16
CA PRO A 64 1.60 -4.90 13.30
C PRO A 64 1.00 -4.42 11.98
N ILE A 65 1.39 -3.22 11.53
CA ILE A 65 0.77 -2.51 10.38
C ILE A 65 0.74 -3.38 9.11
N GLN A 66 1.79 -4.15 8.82
CA GLN A 66 1.82 -5.06 7.66
C GLN A 66 0.73 -6.15 7.74
N TRP A 67 0.50 -6.72 8.93
CA TRP A 67 -0.57 -7.67 9.18
C TRP A 67 -1.95 -7.00 9.15
N GLN A 68 -2.08 -5.77 9.65
CA GLN A 68 -3.32 -4.99 9.55
C GLN A 68 -3.69 -4.70 8.07
N ALA A 69 -2.72 -4.31 7.23
CA ALA A 69 -2.92 -4.10 5.80
C ALA A 69 -3.31 -5.38 5.05
N TRP A 70 -2.79 -6.53 5.46
CA TRP A 70 -3.23 -7.84 4.96
C TRP A 70 -4.63 -8.20 5.46
N MET A 71 -4.93 -8.02 6.75
CA MET A 71 -6.26 -8.27 7.34
C MET A 71 -7.38 -7.44 6.72
N ARG A 72 -7.07 -6.20 6.30
CA ARG A 72 -7.98 -5.28 5.59
C ARG A 72 -8.03 -5.49 4.07
N HIS A 73 -7.43 -6.56 3.55
CA HIS A 73 -7.31 -6.90 2.12
C HIS A 73 -6.59 -5.87 1.24
N THR A 74 -6.03 -4.79 1.81
CA THR A 74 -5.21 -3.80 1.08
C THR A 74 -3.91 -4.41 0.56
N ARG A 75 -3.33 -5.38 1.30
CA ARG A 75 -2.15 -6.16 0.88
C ARG A 75 -2.57 -7.58 0.47
N HIS A 76 -2.20 -7.97 -0.74
CA HIS A 76 -2.44 -9.32 -1.27
C HIS A 76 -1.46 -10.35 -0.68
N ARG A 77 -0.16 -10.02 -0.70
CA ARG A 77 0.92 -10.89 -0.19
C ARG A 77 0.96 -10.89 1.34
N ILE A 78 0.98 -12.09 1.92
CA ILE A 78 1.14 -12.32 3.37
C ILE A 78 2.47 -11.69 3.85
N PRO A 79 2.50 -10.94 4.97
CA PRO A 79 3.74 -10.45 5.56
C PRO A 79 4.68 -11.59 5.97
N THR A 80 5.98 -11.40 5.76
CA THR A 80 7.03 -12.29 6.27
C THR A 80 7.64 -11.72 7.56
N LEU A 81 8.33 -12.56 8.34
CA LEU A 81 9.03 -12.07 9.54
C LEU A 81 10.11 -11.03 9.22
N ASP A 82 10.72 -11.13 8.03
CA ASP A 82 11.69 -10.15 7.54
C ASP A 82 11.03 -8.80 7.22
N ASP A 83 9.87 -8.79 6.54
CA ASP A 83 9.07 -7.55 6.33
C ASP A 83 8.77 -6.83 7.66
N LEU A 84 8.54 -7.59 8.75
CA LEU A 84 8.24 -7.01 10.07
C LEU A 84 9.48 -6.44 10.75
N ASN A 85 10.61 -7.14 10.69
CA ASN A 85 11.88 -6.66 11.24
C ASN A 85 12.36 -5.38 10.51
N GLN A 86 12.25 -5.36 9.18
CA GLN A 86 12.54 -4.16 8.39
C GLN A 86 11.63 -2.98 8.77
N ASP A 87 10.35 -3.23 9.06
CA ASP A 87 9.45 -2.15 9.48
C ASP A 87 9.79 -1.58 10.86
N ILE A 88 10.25 -2.42 11.81
CA ILE A 88 10.76 -1.96 13.11
C ILE A 88 12.00 -1.08 12.92
N GLN A 89 13.00 -1.54 12.15
CA GLN A 89 14.22 -0.77 11.86
C GLN A 89 13.89 0.58 11.19
N ARG A 90 12.91 0.60 10.27
CA ARG A 90 12.40 1.82 9.65
C ARG A 90 11.75 2.76 10.67
N GLN A 91 10.98 2.24 11.62
CA GLN A 91 10.35 3.05 12.68
C GLN A 91 11.41 3.68 13.60
N GLU A 92 12.45 2.93 13.98
CA GLU A 92 13.59 3.42 14.77
C GLU A 92 14.33 4.56 14.04
N GLN A 93 14.70 4.34 12.77
CA GLN A 93 15.36 5.37 11.95
C GLN A 93 14.52 6.64 11.79
N ILE A 94 13.19 6.52 11.70
CA ILE A 94 12.29 7.67 11.63
C ILE A 94 12.24 8.40 12.97
N ALA A 95 12.18 7.69 14.10
CA ALA A 95 12.22 8.31 15.43
C ALA A 95 13.50 9.14 15.62
N ASP A 96 14.66 8.60 15.25
CA ASP A 96 15.95 9.30 15.25
C ASP A 96 15.93 10.56 14.38
N ASN A 97 15.38 10.46 13.17
CA ASN A 97 15.30 11.58 12.23
C ASN A 97 14.35 12.68 12.71
N VAL A 98 13.22 12.30 13.32
CA VAL A 98 12.28 13.23 13.96
C VAL A 98 12.94 13.96 15.14
N GLN A 99 13.70 13.25 15.98
CA GLN A 99 14.45 13.89 17.09
C GLN A 99 15.51 14.88 16.57
N LYS A 100 16.27 14.51 15.54
CA LYS A 100 17.27 15.39 14.90
C LYS A 100 16.61 16.63 14.28
N LEU A 101 15.45 16.47 13.66
CA LEU A 101 14.68 17.58 13.09
C LEU A 101 14.16 18.52 14.18
N ALA A 102 13.53 17.99 15.23
CA ALA A 102 13.04 18.78 16.35
C ALA A 102 14.17 19.55 17.08
N ALA A 103 15.34 18.94 17.27
CA ALA A 103 16.51 19.60 17.84
C ALA A 103 17.06 20.72 16.93
N LYS A 104 16.97 20.55 15.60
CA LYS A 104 17.31 21.61 14.63
C LYS A 104 16.31 22.74 14.66
N GLU A 105 15.01 22.44 14.65
CA GLU A 105 13.92 23.43 14.73
C GLU A 105 14.01 24.26 16.00
N ALA A 106 14.24 23.64 17.16
CA ALA A 106 14.42 24.33 18.44
C ALA A 106 15.66 25.23 18.50
N ARG A 107 16.67 24.99 17.64
CA ARG A 107 17.88 25.83 17.52
C ARG A 107 17.70 27.00 16.55
N LEU A 108 16.77 26.90 15.59
CA LEU A 108 16.49 28.00 14.67
C LEU A 108 15.72 29.10 15.42
N PRO A 109 16.07 30.38 15.24
CA PRO A 109 15.24 31.45 15.79
C PRO A 109 13.86 31.38 15.13
N ILE A 110 12.82 31.40 15.96
CA ILE A 110 11.42 31.39 15.52
C ILE A 110 11.17 32.71 14.76
N SER A 111 11.29 32.68 13.44
CA SER A 111 10.89 33.82 12.61
C SER A 111 9.37 33.92 12.62
N PRO A 112 8.77 35.04 13.08
CA PRO A 112 7.32 35.17 13.18
C PRO A 112 6.61 35.26 11.82
N GLU A 113 7.34 35.25 10.70
CA GLU A 113 6.77 35.35 9.34
C GLU A 113 6.27 34.05 8.72
N ASP A 114 6.55 32.88 9.30
CA ASP A 114 6.17 31.60 8.67
C ASP A 114 4.81 31.05 9.15
N THR A 115 4.31 31.48 10.31
CA THR A 115 2.98 31.08 10.80
C THR A 115 1.81 31.67 9.99
N THR A 116 2.05 32.74 9.21
CA THR A 116 1.02 33.39 8.38
C THR A 116 0.87 32.80 6.98
N LYS A 117 1.79 31.94 6.51
CA LYS A 117 1.76 31.39 5.13
C LYS A 117 0.90 30.13 4.97
N HIS A 118 0.57 29.45 6.07
CA HIS A 118 -0.27 28.24 6.06
C HIS A 118 -1.75 28.51 6.42
N ALA A 119 -2.07 29.70 6.91
CA ALA A 119 -3.45 30.16 6.98
C ALA A 119 -3.89 30.64 5.59
N HIS A 120 -4.83 29.92 4.96
CA HIS A 120 -5.51 30.34 3.74
C HIS A 120 -4.69 30.30 2.43
N THR A 121 -3.97 29.20 2.18
CA THR A 121 -3.94 28.70 0.78
C THR A 121 -5.39 28.36 0.41
N ARG A 122 -6.07 29.30 -0.26
CA ARG A 122 -7.37 29.05 -0.87
C ARG A 122 -7.22 27.81 -1.75
N GLN A 123 -7.95 26.74 -1.44
CA GLN A 123 -8.24 25.75 -2.47
C GLN A 123 -8.85 26.53 -3.64
N PRO A 124 -8.34 26.40 -4.89
CA PRO A 124 -9.05 26.93 -6.03
C PRO A 124 -10.45 26.29 -5.98
N GLN A 125 -11.50 27.12 -5.87
CA GLN A 125 -12.85 26.61 -5.84
C GLN A 125 -13.04 25.74 -7.07
N PHE A 126 -13.31 24.45 -6.85
CA PHE A 126 -13.57 23.52 -7.94
C PHE A 126 -14.87 23.96 -8.62
N GLN A 127 -14.72 24.79 -9.66
CA GLN A 127 -15.83 25.21 -10.49
C GLN A 127 -16.36 23.94 -11.17
N LYS A 128 -17.59 23.57 -10.83
CA LYS A 128 -18.30 22.49 -11.51
C LYS A 128 -18.63 22.97 -12.92
N SER A 129 -17.67 22.85 -13.84
CA SER A 129 -17.91 22.99 -15.27
C SER A 129 -18.99 21.99 -15.67
N THR A 130 -20.13 22.49 -16.15
CA THR A 130 -21.17 21.67 -16.76
C THR A 130 -20.56 20.83 -17.89
N PRO A 131 -20.86 19.52 -18.00
CA PRO A 131 -20.29 18.69 -19.06
C PRO A 131 -20.71 19.22 -20.44
N GLY A 132 -19.77 19.74 -21.23
CA GLY A 132 -20.05 20.20 -22.59
C GLY A 132 -18.93 21.00 -23.27
N GLU A 133 -18.41 22.07 -22.64
CA GLU A 133 -18.08 23.25 -23.47
C GLU A 133 -16.69 23.91 -23.27
N SER A 134 -15.76 23.33 -22.51
CA SER A 134 -14.38 23.87 -22.42
C SER A 134 -13.35 22.88 -21.86
N PHE A 135 -12.96 21.89 -22.68
CA PHE A 135 -11.70 21.16 -22.49
C PHE A 135 -10.77 21.45 -23.67
N GLN A 136 -9.78 22.32 -23.46
CA GLN A 136 -8.74 22.66 -24.44
C GLN A 136 -7.41 22.00 -24.04
N PRO A 137 -6.93 20.98 -24.77
CA PRO A 137 -5.70 20.28 -24.42
C PRO A 137 -4.47 20.96 -25.03
N GLU A 138 -4.13 22.17 -24.58
CA GLU A 138 -2.82 22.77 -24.88
C GLU A 138 -1.86 22.63 -23.68
N ASN A 139 -0.60 22.32 -24.01
CA ASN A 139 0.58 22.28 -23.14
C ASN A 139 0.87 21.04 -22.25
N TRP A 140 0.15 19.91 -22.36
CA TRP A 140 0.71 18.63 -21.88
C TRP A 140 1.49 17.92 -22.98
N ALA A 141 2.80 18.17 -23.05
CA ALA A 141 3.72 17.48 -23.94
C ALA A 141 4.63 16.49 -23.15
N PRO A 142 4.37 15.16 -23.19
CA PRO A 142 5.37 14.19 -22.77
C PRO A 142 6.51 14.15 -23.80
N ALA A 143 7.77 14.22 -23.33
CA ALA A 143 8.93 14.20 -24.21
C ALA A 143 9.10 12.83 -24.88
N ALA A 144 8.61 12.69 -26.11
CA ALA A 144 8.78 11.49 -26.92
C ALA A 144 10.19 11.45 -27.52
N THR A 145 10.95 10.39 -27.20
CA THR A 145 12.28 10.13 -27.75
C THR A 145 12.21 9.93 -29.26
N SER A 146 13.18 10.49 -29.98
CA SER A 146 13.23 10.58 -31.44
C SER A 146 13.82 9.34 -32.12
N SER A 147 13.22 8.92 -33.26
CA SER A 147 13.97 8.35 -34.40
C SER A 147 13.10 8.20 -35.68
N ALA A 148 13.52 8.93 -36.73
CA ALA A 148 13.35 8.78 -38.20
C ALA A 148 12.18 7.95 -38.81
N SER A 149 11.37 8.41 -39.79
CA SER A 149 11.52 9.27 -41.00
C SER A 149 11.83 8.53 -42.31
N GLY A 150 11.12 8.88 -43.40
CA GLY A 150 11.33 8.40 -44.79
C GLY A 150 10.03 7.99 -45.51
N ASN A 151 9.14 8.88 -45.95
CA ASN A 151 9.15 9.76 -47.15
C ASN A 151 8.35 9.23 -48.35
N LYS A 152 7.60 10.13 -49.02
CA LYS A 152 6.67 9.86 -50.15
C LYS A 152 7.34 9.94 -51.53
N THR A 153 7.00 9.00 -52.42
CA THR A 153 6.94 9.11 -53.92
C THR A 153 6.09 7.96 -54.49
N GLY A 154 5.35 8.06 -55.62
CA GLY A 154 4.97 9.24 -56.41
C GLY A 154 4.53 8.92 -57.86
N SER A 155 3.34 9.41 -58.26
CA SER A 155 2.91 9.66 -59.67
C SER A 155 2.56 8.50 -60.65
N THR A 156 1.33 8.56 -61.19
CA THR A 156 0.88 8.24 -62.59
C THR A 156 0.75 6.82 -63.22
N LYS A 157 -0.40 6.68 -63.92
CA LYS A 157 -0.66 6.12 -65.29
C LYS A 157 -1.17 4.68 -65.54
N LYS A 158 -2.31 4.66 -66.26
CA LYS A 158 -2.95 3.63 -67.13
C LYS A 158 -2.12 2.42 -67.62
N ARG A 159 -2.76 1.23 -67.62
CA ARG A 159 -3.05 0.28 -68.75
C ARG A 159 -3.87 -0.91 -68.17
N HIS A 160 -5.09 -1.23 -68.61
CA HIS A 160 -5.50 -2.06 -69.76
C HIS A 160 -5.18 -3.58 -69.69
N ASN A 161 -6.20 -4.38 -69.30
CA ASN A 161 -6.62 -5.74 -69.76
C ASN A 161 -5.58 -6.90 -69.80
N PRO A 162 -5.97 -8.18 -70.07
CA PRO A 162 -7.18 -8.73 -70.71
C PRO A 162 -8.42 -8.85 -69.82
#